data_AF-A0A814RTB8-F1
#
_entry.id   AF-A0A814RTB8-F1
#
_cell.length_a   1.000
_cell.length_b   1.000
_cell.length_c   1.000
_cell.angle_alpha   90.00
_cell.angle_beta   90.00
_cell.angle_gamma   90.00
#
_symmetry.space_group_name_H-M   'P 1'
#
loop_
_entity.id
_entity.type
_entity.pdbx_description
1 polymer ?
#
loop_
_entity_poly.entity_id
_entity_poly.type
_entity_poly.pdbx_seq_one_letter_code
_entity_poly.pdbx_strand_id
1 'polypeptide(L)'
;MIVSGIIGEQVVPIIEDLPYLDSIYVFCCNKSKHKLWVSKHRKIKDIVTEIEPLCEFDCPTRDLNALYPSFMYSKLLKEIFVQIEDDNQAKTELVEFCCNQCEDNQHELIIIDEFKNTYSPSLALW
;
A
#
# COMPACT_ATOMS: atom_id res chain seq x y z
N MET A 1 11.66 0.90 0.93
CA MET A 1 10.45 0.19 0.45
C MET A 1 9.28 0.56 1.36
N ILE A 2 8.07 0.68 0.80
CA ILE A 2 6.85 0.87 1.59
C ILE A 2 6.02 -0.40 1.46
N VAL A 3 5.48 -0.89 2.58
CA VAL A 3 4.62 -2.08 2.64
C VAL A 3 3.35 -1.75 3.40
N SER A 4 2.23 -2.40 3.10
CA SER A 4 1.04 -2.27 3.93
C SER A 4 1.25 -2.94 5.30
N GLY A 5 0.51 -2.51 6.33
CA GLY A 5 0.57 -3.13 7.66
C GLY A 5 0.39 -4.65 7.65
N ILE A 6 -0.63 -5.16 6.95
CA ILE A 6 -0.94 -6.59 6.90
C ILE A 6 0.06 -7.36 6.04
N ILE A 7 0.29 -6.92 4.80
CA ILE A 7 1.16 -7.65 3.87
C ILE A 7 2.61 -7.57 4.36
N GLY A 8 2.99 -6.45 4.97
CA GLY A 8 4.30 -6.26 5.60
C GLY A 8 4.63 -7.34 6.62
N GLU A 9 3.68 -7.74 7.47
CA GLU A 9 3.92 -8.78 8.47
C GLU A 9 4.27 -10.14 7.83
N GLN A 10 3.77 -10.43 6.62
CA GLN A 10 4.08 -11.65 5.89
C GLN A 10 5.35 -11.56 5.05
N VAL A 11 5.60 -10.39 4.45
CA VAL A 11 6.67 -10.20 3.45
C VAL A 11 7.99 -9.77 4.09
N VAL A 12 7.96 -8.94 5.14
CA VAL A 12 9.17 -8.40 5.78
C VAL A 12 10.15 -9.49 6.22
N PRO A 13 9.73 -10.61 6.85
CA PRO A 13 10.65 -11.68 7.23
C PRO A 13 11.41 -12.30 6.04
N ILE A 14 10.86 -12.22 4.83
CA ILE A 14 11.46 -12.79 3.62
C ILE A 14 12.49 -11.83 3.01
N ILE A 15 12.25 -10.52 3.15
CA ILE A 15 13.04 -9.48 2.47
C ILE A 15 14.02 -8.75 3.40
N GLU A 16 13.92 -8.92 4.72
CA GLU A 16 14.76 -8.18 5.67
C GLU A 16 16.26 -8.51 5.57
N ASP A 17 16.62 -9.67 5.05
CA ASP A 17 18.02 -10.07 4.85
C ASP A 17 18.61 -9.58 3.52
N LEU A 18 17.80 -8.96 2.65
CA LEU A 18 18.29 -8.46 1.36
C LEU A 18 19.29 -7.31 1.58
N PRO A 19 20.54 -7.43 1.09
CA PRO A 19 21.60 -6.47 1.41
C PRO A 19 21.35 -5.08 0.81
N TYR A 20 20.60 -5.01 -0.29
CA TYR A 20 20.23 -3.75 -0.96
C TYR A 20 18.97 -3.09 -0.36
N LEU A 21 18.31 -3.73 0.60
CA LEU A 21 17.18 -3.14 1.30
C LEU A 21 17.66 -2.47 2.59
N ASP A 22 17.76 -1.14 2.59
CA ASP A 22 18.18 -0.35 3.75
C ASP A 22 17.01 -0.03 4.70
N SER A 23 15.84 0.28 4.13
CA SER A 23 14.71 0.86 4.86
C SER A 23 13.38 0.29 4.42
N ILE A 24 12.54 -0.02 5.40
CA ILE A 24 11.14 -0.40 5.22
C ILE A 24 10.26 0.57 6.00
N TYR A 25 9.23 1.10 5.35
CA TYR A 25 8.19 1.92 5.96
C TYR A 25 6.89 1.14 5.91
N VAL A 26 6.20 1.02 7.03
CA VAL A 26 4.93 0.31 7.11
C VAL A 26 3.81 1.35 6.99
N PHE A 27 3.13 1.36 5.86
CA PHE A 27 1.95 2.20 5.66
C PHE A 27 0.70 1.49 6.19
N CYS A 28 0.03 2.10 7.17
CA CYS A 28 -1.19 1.56 7.73
C CYS A 28 -2.02 2.65 8.41
N CYS A 29 -3.34 2.56 8.28
CA CYS A 29 -4.27 3.46 8.95
C CYS A 29 -4.38 3.22 10.48
N ASN A 30 -3.92 2.09 11.01
CA ASN A 30 -3.85 1.81 12.45
C ASN A 30 -2.42 1.45 12.91
N LYS A 31 -1.71 2.43 13.48
CA LYS A 31 -0.33 2.23 13.97
C LYS A 31 -0.28 1.22 15.11
N SER A 32 -1.22 1.29 16.05
CA SER A 32 -1.20 0.50 17.28
C SER A 32 -1.29 -1.00 17.00
N LYS A 33 -2.07 -1.41 16.00
CA LYS A 33 -2.22 -2.82 15.57
C LYS A 33 -0.88 -3.48 15.22
N HIS A 34 0.07 -2.73 14.69
CA HIS A 34 1.29 -3.26 14.10
C HIS A 34 2.57 -2.94 14.88
N LYS A 35 2.49 -2.15 15.96
CA LYS A 35 3.66 -1.77 16.79
C LYS A 35 4.50 -2.97 17.27
N LEU A 36 3.83 -4.08 17.61
CA LEU A 36 4.46 -5.21 18.30
C LEU A 36 5.29 -6.11 17.38
N TRP A 37 4.88 -6.28 16.11
CA TRP A 37 5.69 -7.03 15.13
C TRP A 37 6.75 -6.12 14.51
N VAL A 38 6.43 -4.84 14.27
CA VAL A 38 7.37 -3.87 13.68
C VAL A 38 8.65 -3.74 14.51
N SER A 39 8.52 -3.71 15.84
CA SER A 39 9.67 -3.62 16.75
C SER A 39 10.63 -4.80 16.67
N LYS A 40 10.23 -5.92 16.07
CA LYS A 40 11.07 -7.12 15.91
C LYS A 40 12.01 -7.03 14.71
N HIS A 41 11.76 -6.11 13.76
CA HIS A 41 12.50 -6.02 12.51
C HIS A 41 13.35 -4.76 12.44
N ARG A 42 14.68 -4.94 12.42
CA ARG A 42 15.66 -3.85 12.48
C ARG A 42 15.61 -2.86 11.30
N LYS A 43 15.10 -3.29 10.14
CA LYS A 43 15.05 -2.48 8.92
C LYS A 43 13.75 -1.68 8.79
N ILE A 44 12.78 -1.88 9.68
CA ILE A 44 11.58 -1.06 9.69
C ILE A 44 11.88 0.25 10.40
N LYS A 45 11.79 1.36 9.67
CA LYS A 45 12.12 2.69 10.18
C LYS A 45 10.92 3.36 10.88
N ASP A 46 9.72 3.21 10.33
CA ASP A 46 8.51 3.80 10.93
C ASP A 46 7.22 3.14 10.42
N ILE A 47 6.14 3.36 11.18
CA ILE A 47 4.76 3.13 10.77
C ILE A 47 4.13 4.48 10.42
N VAL A 48 3.77 4.65 9.16
CA VAL A 48 3.23 5.88 8.59
C VAL A 48 1.75 5.71 8.25
N THR A 49 0.97 6.78 8.48
CA THR A 49 -0.47 6.86 8.16
C THR A 49 -0.74 7.74 6.96
N GLU A 50 0.24 8.52 6.52
CA GLU A 50 0.14 9.44 5.39
C GLU A 50 1.33 9.22 4.46
N ILE A 51 1.08 9.23 3.15
CA ILE A 51 2.10 9.00 2.11
C ILE A 51 2.83 10.31 1.76
N GLU A 52 2.31 11.46 2.18
CA GLU A 52 2.74 12.79 1.70
C GLU A 52 4.23 13.17 1.90
N PRO A 53 5.05 12.61 2.83
CA PRO A 53 6.46 12.99 2.84
C PRO A 53 7.35 12.18 1.87
N LEU A 54 6.79 11.27 1.05
CA LEU A 54 7.62 10.33 0.27
C LEU A 54 8.04 10.85 -1.12
N CYS A 55 7.44 11.92 -1.62
CA CYS A 55 7.79 12.51 -2.92
C CYS A 55 9.01 13.46 -2.88
N GLU A 56 9.52 13.79 -1.69
CA GLU A 56 10.67 14.71 -1.55
C GLU A 56 12.03 13.98 -1.46
N PHE A 57 12.04 12.65 -1.36
CA PHE A 57 13.28 11.87 -1.25
C PHE A 57 13.64 11.21 -2.58
N ASP A 58 14.52 11.89 -3.32
CA ASP A 58 15.41 11.34 -4.36
C ASP A 58 14.79 10.91 -5.70
N CYS A 59 14.96 11.76 -6.71
CA CYS A 59 15.04 11.28 -8.08
C CYS A 59 16.24 11.87 -8.84
N PRO A 60 17.47 11.34 -8.64
CA PRO A 60 18.56 11.54 -9.57
C PRO A 60 18.81 10.24 -10.35
N THR A 61 18.40 10.22 -11.62
CA THR A 61 19.18 9.76 -12.80
C THR A 61 18.27 9.22 -13.91
N ARG A 62 18.44 9.81 -15.10
CA ARG A 62 17.76 9.46 -16.34
C ARG A 62 18.56 8.35 -17.02
N ASP A 63 18.20 7.09 -16.80
CA ASP A 63 18.51 6.01 -17.74
C ASP A 63 17.19 5.39 -18.20
N LEU A 64 16.83 5.65 -19.46
CA LEU A 64 15.57 5.21 -20.08
C LEU A 64 15.61 3.72 -20.47
N ASN A 65 16.80 3.10 -20.48
CA ASN A 65 16.96 1.68 -20.85
C ASN A 65 16.85 0.75 -19.63
N ALA A 66 17.06 1.27 -18.43
CA ALA A 66 16.66 0.62 -17.19
C ALA A 66 15.18 0.95 -16.96
N LEU A 67 14.27 0.21 -17.62
CA LEU A 67 12.83 0.33 -17.37
C LEU A 67 12.59 0.38 -15.86
N TYR A 68 12.14 1.56 -15.38
CA TYR A 68 12.06 1.84 -13.96
C TYR A 68 11.26 0.71 -13.29
N PRO A 69 11.74 0.07 -12.21
CA PRO A 69 11.05 -1.07 -11.62
C PRO A 69 9.56 -0.82 -11.34
N SER A 70 9.19 0.41 -10.97
CA SER A 70 7.77 0.82 -10.83
C SER A 70 6.96 0.70 -12.13
N PHE A 71 7.55 0.90 -13.31
CA PHE A 71 6.88 0.69 -14.60
C PHE A 71 6.67 -0.81 -14.87
N MET A 72 7.65 -1.65 -14.55
CA MET A 72 7.48 -3.10 -14.68
C MET A 72 6.43 -3.62 -13.70
N TYR A 73 6.44 -3.15 -12.45
CA TYR A 73 5.42 -3.50 -11.46
C TYR A 73 4.04 -2.95 -11.83
N SER A 74 3.93 -1.72 -12.33
CA SER A 74 2.65 -1.15 -12.75
C SER A 74 2.08 -1.88 -13.97
N LYS A 75 2.95 -2.28 -14.91
CA LYS A 75 2.54 -3.09 -16.06
C LYS A 75 2.06 -4.48 -15.62
N LEU A 76 2.80 -5.17 -14.77
CA LEU A 76 2.41 -6.48 -14.23
C LEU A 76 1.11 -6.39 -13.43
N LEU A 77 0.98 -5.38 -12.56
CA LEU A 77 -0.25 -5.11 -11.80
C LEU A 77 -1.43 -4.85 -12.74
N LYS A 78 -1.25 -4.03 -13.78
CA LYS A 78 -2.29 -3.77 -14.79
C LYS A 78 -2.70 -5.06 -15.51
N GLU A 79 -1.74 -5.88 -15.94
CA GLU A 79 -2.04 -7.14 -16.63
C GLU A 79 -2.79 -8.12 -15.72
N ILE A 80 -2.42 -8.18 -14.43
CA ILE A 80 -3.14 -8.97 -13.43
C ILE A 80 -4.56 -8.41 -13.22
N PHE A 81 -4.70 -7.10 -13.01
CA PHE A 81 -6.02 -6.48 -12.78
C PHE A 81 -6.97 -6.65 -13.95
N VAL A 82 -6.48 -6.62 -15.20
CA VAL A 82 -7.29 -6.88 -16.41
C VAL A 82 -7.78 -8.34 -16.48
N GLN A 83 -7.09 -9.28 -15.83
CA GLN A 83 -7.46 -10.69 -15.80
C GLN A 83 -8.39 -11.04 -14.64
N ILE A 84 -8.55 -10.15 -13.65
CA ILE A 84 -9.47 -10.36 -12.54
C ILE A 84 -10.89 -10.15 -13.06
N GLU A 85 -11.78 -11.12 -12.82
CA GLU A 85 -13.20 -11.01 -13.17
C GLU A 85 -13.87 -9.91 -12.33
N ASP A 86 -14.72 -9.12 -12.97
CA ASP A 86 -15.47 -8.07 -12.28
C ASP A 86 -16.55 -8.71 -11.39
N ASP A 87 -16.31 -8.68 -10.08
CA ASP A 87 -17.25 -9.13 -9.08
C ASP A 87 -18.01 -7.93 -8.52
N ASN A 88 -19.33 -7.95 -8.69
CA ASN A 88 -20.25 -6.95 -8.13
C ASN A 88 -20.12 -6.80 -6.61
N GLN A 89 -19.54 -7.78 -5.92
CA GLN A 89 -19.29 -7.77 -4.47
C GLN A 89 -17.92 -7.21 -4.08
N ALA A 90 -16.94 -7.17 -5.00
CA ALA A 90 -15.55 -6.78 -4.69
C ALA A 90 -15.45 -5.38 -4.06
N LYS A 91 -16.27 -4.42 -4.52
CA LYS A 91 -16.34 -3.07 -3.91
C LYS A 91 -16.76 -3.15 -2.45
N THR A 92 -17.80 -3.92 -2.15
CA THR A 92 -18.33 -4.07 -0.78
C THR A 92 -17.30 -4.73 0.12
N GLU A 93 -16.67 -5.80 -0.35
CA GLU A 93 -15.62 -6.51 0.40
C GLU A 93 -14.40 -5.63 0.67
N LEU A 94 -13.98 -4.84 -0.32
CA LEU A 94 -12.90 -3.88 -0.14
C LEU A 94 -13.24 -2.82 0.91
N VAL A 95 -14.45 -2.27 0.87
CA VAL A 95 -14.92 -1.28 1.86
C VAL A 95 -14.96 -1.89 3.26
N GLU A 96 -15.54 -3.10 3.41
CA GLU A 96 -15.61 -3.79 4.70
C GLU A 96 -14.21 -4.09 5.25
N PHE A 97 -13.33 -4.61 4.40
CA PHE A 97 -11.93 -4.85 4.76
C PHE A 97 -11.24 -3.56 5.23
N CYS A 98 -11.37 -2.46 4.48
CA CYS A 98 -10.76 -1.18 4.85
C CYS A 98 -11.33 -0.63 6.18
N CYS A 99 -12.66 -0.69 6.38
CA CYS A 99 -13.28 -0.27 7.64
C CYS A 99 -12.73 -1.02 8.85
N ASN A 100 -12.68 -2.36 8.77
CA ASN A 100 -12.14 -3.22 9.84
C ASN A 100 -10.66 -2.95 10.12
N GLN A 101 -9.92 -2.46 9.12
CA GLN A 101 -8.51 -2.13 9.27
C GLN A 101 -8.26 -0.75 9.86
N CYS A 102 -9.21 0.18 9.73
CA CYS A 102 -9.07 1.58 10.11
C CYS A 102 -10.01 2.00 11.25
N GLU A 103 -10.52 1.07 12.08
CA GLU A 103 -11.50 1.34 13.17
C GLU A 103 -11.17 2.55 14.06
N ASP A 104 -9.88 2.77 14.35
CA ASP A 104 -9.41 3.86 15.23
C ASP A 104 -9.07 5.16 14.49
N ASN A 105 -9.21 5.22 13.16
CA ASN A 105 -8.78 6.36 12.34
C ASN A 105 -9.98 7.02 11.65
N GLN A 106 -10.57 8.01 12.33
CA GLN A 106 -11.75 8.73 11.86
C GLN A 106 -11.55 9.42 10.50
N HIS A 107 -10.35 9.91 10.21
CA HIS A 107 -10.06 10.58 8.94
C HIS A 107 -10.15 9.60 7.76
N GLU A 108 -9.53 8.43 7.89
CA GLU A 108 -9.58 7.37 6.87
C GLU A 108 -10.99 6.81 6.71
N LEU A 109 -11.75 6.67 7.80
CA LEU A 109 -13.15 6.22 7.73
C LEU A 109 -14.04 7.18 6.93
N ILE A 110 -13.79 8.50 7.00
CA ILE A 110 -14.49 9.49 6.17
C ILE A 110 -14.16 9.29 4.69
N ILE A 111 -12.89 9.08 4.34
CA ILE A 111 -12.46 8.82 2.96
C ILE A 111 -13.07 7.53 2.43
N ILE A 112 -13.10 6.47 3.25
CA ILE A 112 -13.72 5.18 2.88
C ILE A 112 -15.22 5.34 2.67
N ASP A 113 -15.92 6.12 3.50
CA ASP A 113 -17.35 6.40 3.33
C ASP A 113 -17.61 7.23 2.07
N GLU A 114 -16.78 8.24 1.79
CA GLU A 114 -16.83 9.00 0.55
C GLU A 114 -16.67 8.05 -0.65
N PHE A 115 -15.63 7.22 -0.68
CA PHE A 115 -15.42 6.23 -1.74
C PHE A 115 -16.64 5.29 -1.88
N LYS A 116 -17.15 4.76 -0.78
CA LYS A 116 -18.31 3.85 -0.78
C LYS A 116 -19.51 4.50 -1.46
N ASN A 117 -19.81 5.76 -1.14
CA ASN A 117 -21.01 6.46 -1.57
C ASN A 117 -20.86 7.15 -2.93
N THR A 118 -19.66 7.56 -3.32
CA THR A 118 -19.42 8.37 -4.53
C THR A 118 -18.85 7.57 -5.70
N TYR A 119 -18.13 6.47 -5.44
CA TYR A 119 -17.53 5.68 -6.51
C TYR A 119 -18.59 4.97 -7.35
N SER A 120 -18.54 5.20 -8.66
CA SER A 120 -19.32 4.51 -9.68
C SER A 120 -18.39 3.90 -10.72
N PRO A 121 -18.65 2.68 -11.23
CA PRO A 121 -17.89 2.10 -12.34
C PRO A 121 -17.82 3.02 -13.57
N SER A 122 -18.86 3.85 -13.78
CA SER A 122 -18.91 4.82 -14.89
C SER A 122 -17.91 5.98 -14.75
N LEU A 123 -17.37 6.20 -13.55
CA LEU A 123 -16.38 7.24 -13.24
C LEU A 123 -14.96 6.66 -13.10
N ALA A 124 -14.78 5.36 -13.28
CA ALA A 124 -13.47 4.74 -13.24
C ALA A 124 -12.58 5.34 -14.35
N LEU A 125 -11.38 5.79 -13.97
CA LEU A 125 -10.37 6.25 -14.92
C LEU A 125 -9.77 5.02 -15.62
N TRP A 126 -9.86 4.99 -16.96
CA TRP A 126 -9.31 3.93 -17.82
C TRP A 126 -7.85 4.19 -18.21
#